data_AF-A0A7X7JD09-F1
#
_entry.id   AF-A0A7X7JD09-F1
#
_cell.length_a   1.000
_cell.length_b   1.000
_cell.length_c   1.000
_cell.angle_alpha   90.00
_cell.angle_beta   90.00
_cell.angle_gamma   90.00
#
_symmetry.space_group_name_H-M   'P 1'
#
loop_
_entity.id
_entity.type
_entity.pdbx_description
1 polymer ?
#
loop_
_entity_poly.entity_id
_entity_poly.type
_entity_poly.pdbx_seq_one_letter_code
_entity_poly.pdbx_strand_id
1 'polypeptide(L)' 'MTAISSEAANFGWLLDNFVRTVPGTRHTLVVSADGLLMAMSDNLDRTSGDQLAAIVAGL' A
#
# COMPACT_ATOMS: atom_id res chain seq x y z
N MET A 1 20.46 -3.26 -17.44
CA MET A 1 19.62 -3.84 -16.38
C MET A 1 19.44 -2.74 -15.35
N THR A 2 18.36 -1.96 -15.45
CA THR A 2 18.16 -0.78 -14.58
C THR A 2 17.75 -1.30 -13.21
N ALA A 3 18.65 -1.23 -12.23
CA ALA A 3 18.32 -1.61 -10.87
C ALA A 3 17.30 -0.60 -10.32
N ILE A 4 16.16 -1.11 -9.86
CA ILE A 4 15.19 -0.31 -9.09
C ILE A 4 15.90 0.16 -7.81
N SER A 5 15.79 1.45 -7.51
CA SER A 5 16.40 2.03 -6.32
C SER A 5 15.75 1.42 -5.06
N SER A 6 16.49 1.31 -3.96
CA SER A 6 15.97 0.70 -2.72
C SER A 6 14.71 1.40 -2.21
N GLU A 7 14.59 2.71 -2.46
CA GLU A 7 13.41 3.51 -2.17
C GLU A 7 12.26 3.19 -3.12
N ALA A 8 12.53 2.95 -4.40
CA ALA A 8 11.53 2.49 -5.35
C ALA A 8 11.11 1.02 -5.12
N ALA A 9 11.97 0.21 -4.50
CA ALA A 9 11.63 -1.14 -4.03
C ALA A 9 10.76 -1.10 -2.75
N ASN A 10 10.90 -0.04 -1.94
CA ASN A 10 10.13 0.15 -0.71
C ASN A 10 8.99 1.17 -0.92
N PHE A 11 7.89 0.73 -1.55
CA PHE A 11 6.75 1.57 -1.95
C PHE A 11 6.02 2.32 -0.81
N GLY A 12 6.31 2.03 0.46
CA GLY A 12 5.65 2.68 1.62
C GLY A 12 5.72 4.21 1.59
N TRP A 13 6.89 4.78 1.24
CA TRP A 13 7.06 6.24 1.22
C TRP A 13 6.10 6.95 0.25
N LEU A 14 5.79 6.31 -0.88
CA LEU A 14 4.91 6.87 -1.90
C LEU A 14 3.45 6.81 -1.45
N LEU A 15 3.08 5.72 -0.79
CA LEU A 15 1.76 5.53 -0.18
C LEU A 15 1.52 6.55 0.93
N ASP A 16 2.52 6.80 1.78
CA ASP A 16 2.46 7.84 2.80
C ASP A 16 2.40 9.24 2.21
N ASN A 17 3.14 9.49 1.12
CA ASN A 17 3.05 10.76 0.40
C ASN A 17 1.63 10.98 -0.16
N PHE A 18 1.00 9.93 -0.68
CA PHE A 18 -0.37 10.00 -1.16
C PHE A 18 -1.35 10.36 -0.03
N VAL A 19 -1.24 9.69 1.13
CA VAL A 19 -2.06 10.01 2.31
C VAL A 19 -1.90 11.48 2.71
N ARG A 20 -0.67 12.01 2.68
CA ARG A 20 -0.39 13.41 3.06
C ARG A 20 -0.90 14.44 2.06
N THR A 21 -0.93 14.11 0.77
CA THR A 21 -1.19 15.07 -0.31
C THR A 21 -2.62 15.06 -0.82
N VAL A 22 -3.39 13.99 -0.57
CA VAL A 22 -4.77 13.85 -1.03
C VAL A 22 -5.75 14.06 0.12
N PRO A 23 -6.49 15.20 0.16
CA PRO A 23 -7.41 15.50 1.24
C PRO A 23 -8.46 14.40 1.45
N GLY A 24 -8.69 14.04 2.72
CA GLY A 24 -9.66 12.99 3.09
C GLY A 24 -9.13 11.57 3.00
N THR A 25 -7.93 11.34 2.45
CA THR A 25 -7.30 10.02 2.47
C THR A 25 -6.74 9.75 3.85
N ARG A 26 -7.12 8.61 4.45
CA ARG A 26 -6.66 8.21 5.79
C ARG A 26 -5.58 7.13 5.75
N HIS A 27 -5.72 6.17 4.84
CA HIS A 27 -4.80 5.05 4.63
C HIS A 27 -4.76 4.69 3.16
N THR A 28 -3.64 4.11 2.72
CA THR A 28 -3.48 3.56 1.37
C THR A 28 -2.81 2.19 1.44
N LEU A 29 -3.14 1.36 0.45
CA LEU A 29 -2.57 0.03 0.31
C LEU A 29 -2.55 -0.37 -1.16
N VAL A 30 -1.63 -1.25 -1.51
CA VAL A 30 -1.48 -1.84 -2.85
C VAL A 30 -1.71 -3.34 -2.71
N VAL A 31 -2.67 -3.84 -3.47
CA VAL A 31 -3.01 -5.27 -3.53
C VAL A 31 -2.64 -5.79 -4.90
N SER A 32 -2.08 -6.99 -4.94
CA SER A 32 -1.95 -7.74 -6.18
C SER A 32 -3.32 -8.22 -6.68
N ALA A 33 -3.43 -8.54 -7.97
CA ALA A 33 -4.67 -9.02 -8.57
C ALA A 33 -5.16 -10.35 -7.97
N ASP A 34 -4.28 -11.11 -7.31
CA ASP A 34 -4.59 -12.34 -6.58
C ASP A 34 -4.97 -12.11 -5.10
N GLY A 35 -5.03 -10.84 -4.65
CA GLY A 35 -5.47 -10.47 -3.31
C GLY A 35 -4.37 -10.35 -2.26
N LEU A 36 -3.10 -10.49 -2.64
CA LEU A 36 -1.98 -10.34 -1.70
C LEU A 36 -1.63 -8.87 -1.44
N LEU A 37 -1.54 -8.48 -0.16
CA LEU A 37 -1.09 -7.16 0.25
C LEU A 37 0.41 -6.97 -0.03
N MET A 38 0.72 -6.07 -0.96
CA MET A 38 2.10 -5.77 -1.39
C MET A 38 2.73 -4.60 -0.64
N ALA A 39 1.96 -3.55 -0.35
CA ALA A 39 2.44 -2.37 0.36
C ALA A 39 1.30 -1.63 1.05
N MET A 40 1.62 -0.84 2.08
CA MET A 40 0.67 -0.09 2.89
C MET A 40 1.33 1.18 3.43
N SER A 41 0.55 2.23 3.66
CA SER A 41 1.00 3.43 4.39
C SER A 41 1.33 3.10 5.85
N ASP A 42 2.28 3.81 6.45
CA ASP A 42 2.83 3.58 7.79
C ASP A 42 1.78 3.55 8.91
N ASN A 43 0.69 4.32 8.75
CA ASN A 43 -0.30 4.49 9.82
C ASN A 43 -1.43 3.45 9.77
N LEU A 44 -1.31 2.43 8.92
CA LEU A 44 -2.19 1.26 8.88
C LEU A 44 -1.49 0.09 9.57
N ASP A 45 -2.18 -0.67 10.41
CA ASP A 45 -1.61 -1.89 10.99
C ASP A 45 -1.67 -3.05 10.00
N ARG A 46 -0.72 -3.99 10.10
CA ARG A 46 -0.58 -5.07 9.11
C ARG A 46 -1.83 -5.96 9.05
N THR A 47 -2.43 -6.27 10.21
CA THR A 47 -3.62 -7.12 10.29
C THR A 47 -4.81 -6.49 9.55
N SER A 48 -5.08 -5.20 9.78
CA SER A 48 -6.11 -4.47 9.03
C SER A 48 -5.78 -4.38 7.55
N GLY A 49 -4.50 -4.22 7.20
CA GLY A 49 -4.05 -4.24 5.81
C GLY A 49 -4.37 -5.54 5.09
N ASP A 50 -4.06 -6.69 5.70
CA ASP A 50 -4.35 -8.01 5.12
C ASP A 50 -5.88 -8.25 5.04
N GLN A 51 -6.65 -7.78 6.03
CA GLN A 51 -8.11 -7.85 5.98
C GLN A 51 -8.69 -7.02 4.81
N LEU A 52 -8.22 -5.78 4.64
CA LEU A 52 -8.66 -4.92 3.53
C LEU A 52 -8.28 -5.50 2.17
N ALA A 53 -7.09 -6.09 2.06
CA ALA A 53 -6.65 -6.78 0.84
C ALA A 53 -7.58 -7.94 0.47
N ALA A 54 -7.96 -8.78 1.45
CA ALA A 54 -8.91 -9.87 1.24
C ALA A 54 -10.31 -9.38 0.81
N ILE A 55 -10.78 -8.26 1.38
CA ILE A 55 -12.06 -7.65 0.98
C ILE A 55 -12.00 -7.17 -0.47
N VAL A 56 -10.94 -6.45 -0.85
CA VAL A 56 -10.77 -5.91 -2.21
C VAL A 56 -10.59 -7.02 -3.24
N ALA A 57 -9.94 -8.14 -2.89
CA ALA A 57 -9.78 -9.29 -3.75
C ALA A 57 -11.11 -9.99 -4.11
N GLY A 58 -12.15 -9.81 -3.29
CA GLY A 58 -13.47 -10.38 -3.49
C GLY A 58 -14.47 -9.47 -4.21
N LEU A 59 -14.07 -8.25 -4.58
CA LEU A 59 -14.91 -7.29 -5.32
C LEU A 59 -14.82 -7.51 -6.84
#